data_AF-A0A5E4FYL6-F1
#
_entry.id   AF-A0A5E4FYL6-F1
#
_cell.length_a   1.000
_cell.length_b   1.000
_cell.length_c   1.000
_cell.angle_alpha   90.00
_cell.angle_beta   90.00
_cell.angle_gamma   90.00
#
_symmetry.space_group_name_H-M   'P 1'
#
loop_
_entity.id
_entity.type
_entity.pdbx_description
1 polymer ?
#
loop_
_entity_poly.entity_id
_entity_poly.type
_entity_poly.pdbx_seq_one_letter_code
_entity_poly.pdbx_strand_id
1 'polypeptide(L)'
;MAAEDHNGGRSALIFLGTGCSSAVPNAMCLIQPSNPCDVCPQALSTPPDQNPNYRCNTSLLIDYCPSDGKHSYILIDVGKTFREQVIRWFTRYKIPRIDSIILTHEHADAVLGLDDIRAVQPYSPTNDIDPTPIYLTQYAMESIAEKFSYLVKKKVEEGKELRRVAQLDWRIIEENCETSFVASGLQFIPLPVILARSFLVRHKYPIPCLSSSFILLFLKCR
;
A
#
# COMPACT_ATOMS: atom_id res chain seq x y z
N MET A 1 28.08 -6.55 20.55
CA MET A 1 27.07 -6.59 21.63
C MET A 1 25.72 -6.63 20.94
N ALA A 2 25.07 -7.79 20.97
CA ALA A 2 23.77 -8.00 20.34
C ALA A 2 22.73 -7.18 21.12
N ALA A 3 22.04 -6.26 20.42
CA ALA A 3 20.86 -5.62 20.97
C ALA A 3 19.79 -6.70 21.15
N GLU A 4 19.31 -6.84 22.39
CA GLU A 4 18.26 -7.78 22.77
C GLU A 4 17.01 -7.55 21.92
N ASP A 5 16.52 -8.64 21.32
CA ASP A 5 15.35 -8.66 20.46
C ASP A 5 14.07 -8.66 21.32
N HIS A 6 13.67 -7.48 21.79
CA HIS A 6 12.51 -7.32 22.68
C HIS A 6 11.15 -7.53 22.00
N ASN A 7 11.08 -7.95 20.73
CA ASN A 7 9.82 -7.94 19.97
C ASN A 7 9.33 -9.32 19.45
N GLY A 8 10.03 -10.42 19.75
CA GLY A 8 9.85 -11.73 19.10
C GLY A 8 8.53 -12.50 19.36
N GLY A 9 7.46 -11.83 19.77
CA GLY A 9 6.15 -12.46 19.97
C GLY A 9 4.97 -11.49 20.08
N ARG A 10 5.10 -10.25 19.60
CA ARG A 10 4.02 -9.25 19.67
C ARG A 10 3.71 -8.70 18.29
N SER A 11 2.42 -8.46 18.07
CA SER A 11 1.95 -7.76 16.88
C SER A 11 2.22 -6.26 17.00
N ALA A 12 2.49 -5.58 15.88
CA ALA A 12 2.74 -4.15 15.83
C ALA A 12 2.08 -3.49 14.61
N LEU A 13 1.80 -2.19 14.75
CA LEU A 13 1.34 -1.31 13.67
C LEU A 13 2.44 -0.30 13.37
N ILE A 14 2.87 -0.23 12.11
CA ILE A 14 3.95 0.66 11.66
C ILE A 14 3.38 1.57 10.58
N PHE A 15 3.26 2.85 10.89
CA PHE A 15 2.86 3.88 9.92
C PHE A 15 4.02 4.15 8.97
N LEU A 16 3.92 3.63 7.76
CA LEU A 16 4.94 3.83 6.72
C LEU A 16 4.86 5.23 6.11
N GLY A 17 3.66 5.80 6.08
CA GLY A 17 3.44 7.20 5.70
C GLY A 17 2.13 7.73 6.24
N THR A 18 2.08 9.04 6.43
CA THR A 18 0.95 9.79 7.00
C THR A 18 0.67 11.09 6.23
N GLY A 19 1.23 11.19 5.03
CA GLY A 19 1.11 12.34 4.15
C GLY A 19 -0.10 12.24 3.22
N CYS A 20 -0.51 13.37 2.66
CA CYS A 20 -1.55 13.40 1.64
C CYS A 20 -1.07 12.79 0.31
N SER A 21 -1.92 12.84 -0.71
CA SER A 21 -1.60 12.31 -2.04
C SER A 21 -0.33 12.92 -2.63
N SER A 22 0.01 14.16 -2.31
CA SER A 22 1.23 14.83 -2.80
C SER A 22 2.49 14.54 -1.97
N ALA A 23 2.37 13.80 -0.86
CA ALA A 23 3.38 13.70 0.20
C ALA A 23 3.78 15.08 0.77
N VAL A 24 4.61 15.08 1.81
CA VAL A 24 5.22 16.30 2.38
C VAL A 24 6.73 16.07 2.50
N PRO A 25 7.57 17.00 2.03
CA PRO A 25 7.21 18.29 1.44
C PRO A 25 6.58 18.17 0.05
N ASN A 26 5.72 19.14 -0.29
CA ASN A 26 5.21 19.27 -1.64
C ASN A 26 6.29 19.89 -2.54
N ALA A 27 6.65 19.21 -3.63
CA ALA A 27 7.72 19.67 -4.53
C ALA A 27 7.45 21.06 -5.11
N MET A 28 6.21 21.36 -5.54
CA MET A 28 5.84 22.66 -6.11
C MET A 28 6.06 23.80 -5.11
N CYS A 29 5.67 23.58 -3.84
CA CYS A 29 5.87 24.54 -2.75
C CYS A 29 7.36 24.91 -2.56
N LEU A 30 8.27 23.95 -2.76
CA LEU A 30 9.70 24.17 -2.61
C LEU A 30 10.37 24.81 -3.83
N ILE A 31 10.01 24.37 -5.04
CA ILE A 31 10.70 24.82 -6.27
C ILE A 31 10.13 26.12 -6.85
N GLN A 32 8.92 26.52 -6.46
CA GLN A 32 8.28 27.79 -6.86
C GLN A 32 7.87 28.60 -5.62
N PRO A 33 8.83 29.14 -4.85
CA PRO A 33 8.57 29.69 -3.53
C PRO A 33 8.03 31.13 -3.57
N SER A 34 7.09 31.44 -4.47
CA SER A 34 6.46 32.78 -4.44
C SER A 34 5.80 33.06 -3.09
N ASN A 35 5.28 32.03 -2.43
CA ASN A 35 4.84 32.03 -1.04
C ASN A 35 4.79 30.58 -0.49
N PRO A 36 5.92 30.00 -0.04
CA PRO A 36 5.94 28.61 0.45
C PRO A 36 5.20 28.52 1.78
N CYS A 37 4.55 27.38 2.05
CA CYS A 37 4.01 27.12 3.39
C CYS A 37 5.14 26.83 4.39
N ASP A 38 4.91 27.11 5.67
CA ASP A 38 5.93 26.95 6.72
C ASP A 38 6.42 25.50 6.87
N VAL A 39 5.54 24.54 6.57
CA VAL A 39 5.80 23.11 6.81
C VAL A 39 6.78 22.51 5.80
N CYS A 40 6.73 22.91 4.51
CA CYS A 40 7.55 22.27 3.49
C CYS A 40 9.06 22.52 3.69
N PRO A 41 9.53 23.75 3.98
CA PRO A 41 10.92 23.98 4.35
C PRO A 41 11.31 23.25 5.64
N GLN A 42 10.42 23.24 6.65
CA GLN A 42 10.67 22.52 7.90
C GLN A 42 10.83 21.00 7.69
N ALA A 43 10.10 20.41 6.74
CA ALA A 43 10.25 19.00 6.37
C ALA A 43 11.63 18.65 5.79
N LEU A 44 12.45 19.64 5.43
CA LEU A 44 13.84 19.46 4.98
C LEU A 44 14.90 19.89 6.01
N SER A 45 14.48 20.40 7.17
CA SER A 45 15.41 20.94 8.19
C SER A 45 16.24 19.88 8.92
N THR A 46 15.75 18.64 8.94
CA THR A 46 16.39 17.48 9.58
C THR A 46 16.20 16.24 8.70
N PRO A 47 17.04 15.20 8.85
CA PRO A 47 16.91 13.95 8.10
C PRO A 47 15.47 13.39 8.14
N PRO A 48 14.94 12.86 7.02
CA PRO A 48 13.54 12.43 6.92
C PRO A 48 13.09 11.44 8.00
N ASP A 49 13.97 10.54 8.43
CA ASP A 49 13.73 9.55 9.49
C ASP A 49 13.48 10.16 10.87
N GLN A 50 13.96 11.38 11.11
CA GLN A 50 13.81 12.12 12.36
C GLN A 50 12.83 13.30 12.24
N ASN A 51 12.30 13.54 11.04
CA ASN A 51 11.48 14.70 10.75
C ASN A 51 9.99 14.34 10.63
N PRO A 52 9.13 14.70 11.61
CA PRO A 52 7.71 14.39 11.55
C PRO A 52 6.96 15.13 10.43
N ASN A 53 7.53 16.20 9.90
CA ASN A 53 6.96 16.94 8.76
C ASN A 53 7.29 16.27 7.42
N TYR A 54 8.28 15.38 7.35
CA TYR A 54 8.57 14.60 6.14
C TYR A 54 7.66 13.37 6.10
N ARG A 55 6.62 13.42 5.27
CA ARG A 55 5.54 12.43 5.24
C ARG A 55 5.37 11.82 3.85
N CYS A 56 5.69 10.53 3.73
CA CYS A 56 5.36 9.71 2.56
C CYS A 56 3.83 9.55 2.40
N ASN A 57 3.36 9.05 1.25
CA ASN A 57 1.94 8.73 1.06
C ASN A 57 1.43 7.78 2.15
N THR A 58 0.17 7.95 2.53
CA THR A 58 -0.49 7.10 3.54
C THR A 58 -0.28 5.62 3.22
N SER A 59 0.28 4.90 4.18
CA SER A 59 0.47 3.44 4.11
C SER A 59 0.72 2.92 5.51
N LEU A 60 0.23 1.72 5.79
CA LEU A 60 0.34 1.05 7.09
C LEU A 60 0.90 -0.34 6.88
N LEU A 61 1.85 -0.75 7.70
CA LEU A 61 2.26 -2.14 7.82
C LEU A 61 1.74 -2.71 9.13
N ILE A 62 1.11 -3.88 9.04
CA ILE A 62 0.73 -4.69 10.18
C ILE A 62 1.75 -5.82 10.26
N ASP A 63 2.55 -5.81 11.32
CA ASP A 63 3.36 -6.95 11.73
C ASP A 63 2.49 -7.81 12.65
N TYR A 64 1.92 -8.88 12.11
CA TYR A 64 1.02 -9.76 12.83
C TYR A 64 1.78 -10.98 13.35
N CYS A 65 1.82 -11.13 14.66
CA CYS A 65 2.41 -12.26 15.35
C CYS A 65 1.38 -12.84 16.32
N PRO A 66 0.70 -13.93 15.97
CA PRO A 66 -0.13 -14.68 16.90
C PRO A 66 0.75 -15.50 17.87
N SER A 67 0.12 -16.25 18.77
CA SER A 67 0.79 -16.98 19.86
C SER A 67 1.80 -18.05 19.42
N ASP A 68 1.90 -18.35 18.13
CA ASP A 68 2.88 -19.29 17.56
C ASP A 68 4.26 -18.65 17.31
N GLY A 69 4.40 -17.34 17.53
CA GLY A 69 5.64 -16.59 17.34
C GLY A 69 5.98 -16.33 15.87
N LYS A 70 5.13 -16.73 14.92
CA LYS A 70 5.39 -16.54 13.49
C LYS A 70 4.87 -15.18 13.03
N HIS A 71 5.77 -14.36 12.49
CA HIS A 71 5.41 -13.05 11.96
C HIS A 71 4.90 -13.13 10.51
N SER A 72 3.78 -12.44 10.29
CA SER A 72 3.12 -12.19 9.01
C SER A 72 3.04 -10.68 8.76
N TYR A 73 3.57 -10.21 7.63
CA TYR A 73 3.64 -8.79 7.31
C TYR A 73 2.58 -8.43 6.26
N ILE A 74 1.57 -7.65 6.69
CA ILE A 74 0.43 -7.25 5.86
C ILE A 74 0.57 -5.77 5.55
N LEU A 75 0.71 -5.42 4.27
CA LEU A 75 0.85 -4.06 3.81
C LEU A 75 -0.50 -3.47 3.37
N ILE A 76 -0.83 -2.28 3.86
CA ILE A 76 -2.00 -1.50 3.44
C ILE A 76 -1.51 -0.35 2.55
N ASP A 77 -1.97 -0.36 1.30
CA ASP A 77 -1.60 0.56 0.23
C ASP A 77 -0.11 0.58 -0.15
N VAL A 78 0.13 0.74 -1.46
CA VAL A 78 1.46 0.74 -2.08
C VAL A 78 1.58 1.98 -2.99
N GLY A 79 1.67 3.15 -2.35
CA GLY A 79 1.76 4.44 -3.03
C GLY A 79 3.07 4.69 -3.78
N LYS A 80 3.15 5.79 -4.53
CA LYS A 80 4.37 6.20 -5.26
C LYS A 80 5.62 6.40 -4.37
N THR A 81 5.44 6.59 -3.06
CA THR A 81 6.56 6.71 -2.12
C THR A 81 7.04 5.36 -1.55
N PHE A 82 6.50 4.23 -2.02
CA PHE A 82 6.75 2.90 -1.45
C PHE A 82 8.23 2.54 -1.35
N ARG A 83 9.01 2.77 -2.41
CA ARG A 83 10.46 2.52 -2.39
C ARG A 83 11.17 3.22 -1.22
N GLU A 84 10.81 4.47 -0.94
CA GLU A 84 11.37 5.23 0.19
C GLU A 84 10.93 4.63 1.53
N GLN A 85 9.65 4.24 1.64
CA GLN A 85 9.09 3.59 2.83
C GLN A 85 9.82 2.28 3.16
N VAL A 86 10.14 1.47 2.15
CA VAL A 86 10.96 0.26 2.32
C VAL A 86 12.34 0.61 2.85
N ILE A 87 13.06 1.52 2.19
CA ILE A 87 14.42 1.90 2.60
C ILE A 87 14.45 2.45 4.03
N ARG A 88 13.45 3.23 4.43
CA ARG A 88 13.40 3.87 5.76
C ARG A 88 12.94 2.92 6.85
N TRP A 89 11.79 2.28 6.66
CA TRP A 89 11.09 1.58 7.73
C TRP A 89 11.40 0.09 7.74
N PHE A 90 11.53 -0.56 6.58
CA PHE A 90 11.78 -2.00 6.54
C PHE A 90 13.20 -2.32 7.03
N THR A 91 14.17 -1.46 6.70
CA THR A 91 15.53 -1.58 7.22
C THR A 91 15.58 -1.31 8.73
N ARG A 92 14.84 -0.32 9.22
CA ARG A 92 14.81 0.07 10.63
C ARG A 92 14.16 -0.99 11.52
N TYR A 93 13.03 -1.55 11.09
CA TYR A 93 12.28 -2.57 11.84
C TYR A 93 12.62 -4.00 11.40
N LYS A 94 13.63 -4.18 10.53
CA LYS A 94 14.11 -5.47 10.02
C LYS A 94 13.01 -6.32 9.40
N ILE A 95 12.08 -5.69 8.68
CA ILE A 95 10.98 -6.36 7.98
C ILE A 95 11.56 -7.04 6.72
N PRO A 96 11.49 -8.37 6.62
CA PRO A 96 12.22 -9.10 5.58
C PRO A 96 11.45 -9.24 4.26
N ARG A 97 10.12 -9.13 4.30
CA ARG A 97 9.21 -9.40 3.16
C ARG A 97 7.82 -8.85 3.43
N ILE A 98 6.93 -8.95 2.44
CA ILE A 98 5.48 -8.80 2.60
C ILE A 98 4.79 -10.12 2.26
N ASP A 99 3.90 -10.56 3.14
CA ASP A 99 3.13 -11.80 2.98
C ASP A 99 1.79 -11.56 2.26
N SER A 100 1.19 -10.38 2.42
CA SER A 100 -0.03 -9.99 1.71
C SER A 100 -0.20 -8.47 1.63
N ILE A 101 -0.94 -8.00 0.63
CA ILE A 101 -1.21 -6.58 0.41
C ILE A 101 -2.72 -6.35 0.41
N ILE A 102 -3.18 -5.24 0.98
CA ILE A 102 -4.56 -4.77 0.87
C ILE A 102 -4.53 -3.37 0.26
N LEU A 103 -5.25 -3.18 -0.84
CA LEU A 103 -5.43 -1.87 -1.45
C LEU A 103 -6.79 -1.30 -1.04
N THR A 104 -6.77 -0.11 -0.46
CA THR A 104 -7.98 0.56 0.03
C THR A 104 -8.78 1.19 -1.10
N HIS A 105 -8.10 1.65 -2.15
CA HIS A 105 -8.66 2.29 -3.35
C HIS A 105 -7.61 2.38 -4.47
N GLU A 106 -8.00 2.85 -5.65
CA GLU A 106 -7.22 2.81 -6.89
C GLU A 106 -6.46 4.11 -7.24
N HIS A 107 -6.48 5.12 -6.37
CA HIS A 107 -5.77 6.37 -6.67
C HIS A 107 -4.25 6.22 -6.60
N ALA A 108 -3.58 7.17 -7.25
CA ALA A 108 -2.15 7.11 -7.49
C ALA A 108 -1.28 7.04 -6.22
N ASP A 109 -1.73 7.68 -5.15
CA ASP A 109 -1.10 7.67 -3.84
C ASP A 109 -1.26 6.34 -3.08
N ALA A 110 -2.15 5.44 -3.53
CA ALA A 110 -2.32 4.10 -2.97
C ALA A 110 -1.76 2.98 -3.86
N VAL A 111 -1.56 3.19 -5.17
CA VAL A 111 -1.21 2.08 -6.09
C VAL A 111 0.04 2.28 -6.95
N LEU A 112 0.62 3.48 -7.05
CA LEU A 112 1.73 3.70 -8.00
C LEU A 112 3.06 3.06 -7.60
N GLY A 113 3.18 2.47 -6.42
CA GLY A 113 4.34 1.70 -5.98
C GLY A 113 4.26 0.21 -6.31
N LEU A 114 3.18 -0.26 -6.97
CA LEU A 114 2.97 -1.70 -7.24
C LEU A 114 4.13 -2.36 -8.01
N ASP A 115 4.79 -1.65 -8.93
CA ASP A 115 5.94 -2.19 -9.69
C ASP A 115 7.16 -2.52 -8.78
N ASP A 116 7.32 -1.76 -7.70
CA ASP A 116 8.43 -1.90 -6.76
C ASP A 116 8.21 -3.03 -5.72
N ILE A 117 7.04 -3.66 -5.69
CA ILE A 117 6.73 -4.78 -4.76
C ILE A 117 7.74 -5.92 -4.90
N ARG A 118 8.32 -6.13 -6.09
CA ARG A 118 9.37 -7.14 -6.31
C ARG A 118 10.52 -7.07 -5.30
N ALA A 119 10.78 -5.90 -4.70
CA ALA A 119 11.82 -5.69 -3.71
C ALA A 119 11.51 -6.35 -2.35
N VAL A 120 10.25 -6.66 -2.07
CA VAL A 120 9.77 -7.24 -0.80
C VAL A 120 9.14 -8.62 -0.98
N GLN A 121 9.22 -9.19 -2.19
CA GLN A 121 8.87 -10.58 -2.46
C GLN A 121 10.05 -11.51 -2.17
N PRO A 122 9.80 -12.81 -1.92
CA PRO A 122 10.86 -13.80 -1.89
C PRO A 122 11.75 -13.71 -3.14
N TYR A 123 13.06 -13.94 -2.97
CA TYR A 123 14.00 -13.97 -4.08
C TYR A 123 14.15 -15.40 -4.60
N SER A 124 13.98 -15.57 -5.92
CA SER A 124 14.30 -16.80 -6.65
C SER A 124 15.06 -16.43 -7.94
N PRO A 125 16.20 -17.08 -8.28
CA PRO A 125 16.95 -16.80 -9.50
C PRO A 125 16.12 -17.01 -10.78
N THR A 126 15.20 -17.97 -10.76
CA THR A 126 14.30 -18.30 -11.88
C THR A 126 12.99 -17.52 -11.82
N ASN A 127 12.82 -16.64 -10.82
CA ASN A 127 11.56 -16.03 -10.47
C ASN A 127 10.44 -17.07 -10.27
N ASP A 128 10.78 -18.25 -9.75
CA ASP A 128 9.81 -19.24 -9.31
C ASP A 128 9.51 -18.96 -7.83
N ILE A 129 8.46 -18.18 -7.59
CA ILE A 129 7.98 -17.78 -6.26
C ILE A 129 6.47 -17.87 -6.22
N ASP A 130 5.93 -18.11 -5.04
CA ASP A 130 4.50 -17.97 -4.82
C ASP A 130 4.09 -16.50 -5.03
N PRO A 131 3.07 -16.23 -5.85
CA PRO A 131 2.58 -14.87 -6.03
C PRO A 131 2.06 -14.30 -4.70
N THR A 132 2.38 -13.03 -4.44
CA THR A 132 1.89 -12.32 -3.24
C THR A 132 0.40 -12.04 -3.38
N PRO A 133 -0.45 -12.48 -2.44
CA PRO A 133 -1.87 -12.14 -2.43
C PRO A 133 -2.09 -10.64 -2.28
N ILE A 134 -2.94 -10.08 -3.14
CA ILE A 134 -3.38 -8.69 -3.07
C ILE A 134 -4.90 -8.62 -3.03
N TYR A 135 -5.42 -8.00 -1.98
CA TYR A 135 -6.85 -7.88 -1.70
C TYR A 135 -7.33 -6.49 -2.07
N LEU A 136 -8.38 -6.42 -2.89
CA LEU A 136 -8.91 -5.16 -3.42
C LEU A 136 -10.34 -5.36 -3.89
N THR A 137 -11.06 -4.27 -4.10
CA THR A 137 -12.43 -4.34 -4.62
C THR A 137 -12.45 -4.60 -6.12
N GLN A 138 -13.60 -5.03 -6.62
CA GLN A 138 -13.81 -5.19 -8.07
C GLN A 138 -13.57 -3.87 -8.82
N TYR A 139 -14.02 -2.75 -8.27
CA TYR A 139 -13.81 -1.42 -8.83
C TYR A 139 -12.32 -1.08 -8.95
N ALA A 140 -11.57 -1.30 -7.87
CA ALA A 140 -10.14 -1.04 -7.87
C ALA A 140 -9.40 -1.96 -8.85
N MET A 141 -9.81 -3.22 -8.96
CA MET A 141 -9.23 -4.19 -9.88
C MET A 141 -9.37 -3.76 -11.34
N GLU A 142 -10.55 -3.26 -11.74
CA GLU A 142 -10.79 -2.77 -13.11
C GLU A 142 -9.84 -1.62 -13.45
N SER A 143 -9.70 -0.65 -12.54
CA SER A 143 -8.77 0.47 -12.72
C SER A 143 -7.30 0.02 -12.78
N ILE A 144 -6.91 -0.95 -11.95
CA ILE A 144 -5.55 -1.50 -11.94
C ILE A 144 -5.26 -2.29 -13.21
N ALA A 145 -6.23 -3.04 -13.75
CA ALA A 145 -6.06 -3.76 -15.00
C ALA A 145 -5.77 -2.83 -16.19
N GLU A 146 -6.28 -1.60 -16.16
CA GLU A 146 -5.96 -0.56 -17.13
C GLU A 146 -4.57 0.04 -16.89
N LYS A 147 -4.29 0.49 -15.66
CA LYS A 147 -3.04 1.20 -15.29
C LYS A 147 -1.80 0.29 -15.33
N PHE A 148 -1.95 -0.96 -14.89
CA PHE A 148 -0.88 -1.94 -14.71
C PHE A 148 -1.19 -3.23 -15.46
N SER A 149 -1.62 -3.10 -16.72
CA SER A 149 -1.99 -4.26 -17.55
C SER A 149 -0.91 -5.35 -17.61
N TYR A 150 0.37 -5.01 -17.47
CA TYR A 150 1.49 -5.96 -17.44
C TYR A 150 1.64 -6.72 -16.10
N LEU A 151 1.13 -6.19 -14.98
CA LEU A 151 1.07 -6.89 -13.68
C LEU A 151 -0.13 -7.84 -13.62
N VAL A 152 -1.18 -7.56 -14.40
CA VAL A 152 -2.41 -8.36 -14.42
C VAL A 152 -2.39 -9.43 -15.51
N LYS A 153 -2.02 -9.05 -16.74
CA LYS A 153 -2.02 -9.96 -17.90
C LYS A 153 -0.64 -10.58 -18.04
N LYS A 154 -0.47 -11.80 -17.51
CA LYS A 154 0.72 -12.63 -17.81
C LYS A 154 0.66 -13.10 -19.27
N LYS A 155 1.08 -12.25 -20.22
CA LYS A 155 1.42 -12.71 -21.57
C LYS A 155 2.84 -13.25 -21.56
N VAL A 156 2.97 -14.56 -21.38
CA VAL A 156 4.20 -15.25 -21.75
C VAL A 156 4.15 -15.38 -23.28
N GLU A 157 4.81 -14.46 -23.98
CA GLU A 157 5.08 -14.66 -25.40
C GLU A 157 6.24 -15.66 -25.52
N GLU A 158 5.99 -16.79 -26.18
CA GLU A 158 7.00 -17.82 -26.43
C GLU A 158 8.26 -17.19 -27.04
N GLY A 159 9.43 -17.44 -26.43
CA GLY A 159 10.72 -16.98 -26.92
C GLY A 159 11.20 -15.62 -26.43
N LYS A 160 10.44 -14.89 -25.59
CA LYS A 160 10.96 -13.69 -24.91
C LYS A 160 11.58 -14.02 -23.55
N GLU A 161 12.70 -13.37 -23.28
CA GLU A 161 13.41 -13.42 -21.99
C GLU A 161 12.44 -13.09 -20.84
N LEU A 162 12.45 -13.91 -19.78
CA LEU A 162 11.60 -13.71 -18.61
C LEU A 162 11.99 -12.39 -17.92
N ARG A 163 11.23 -11.32 -18.18
CA ARG A 163 11.37 -10.09 -17.40
C ARG A 163 10.88 -10.36 -15.99
N ARG A 164 11.73 -10.05 -15.00
CA ARG A 164 11.37 -10.22 -13.59
C ARG A 164 10.38 -9.15 -13.16
N VAL A 165 9.11 -9.49 -13.27
CA VAL A 165 7.97 -8.66 -12.85
C VAL A 165 7.46 -9.18 -11.50
N ALA A 166 6.87 -8.30 -10.69
CA ALA A 166 6.21 -8.68 -9.45
C ALA A 166 5.13 -9.74 -9.73
N GLN A 167 5.07 -10.77 -8.88
CA GLN A 167 4.07 -11.84 -9.01
C GLN A 167 2.93 -11.62 -8.04
N LEU A 168 1.75 -11.32 -8.55
CA LEU A 168 0.60 -10.95 -7.73
C LEU A 168 -0.55 -11.95 -7.96
N ASP A 169 -1.20 -12.34 -6.86
CA ASP A 169 -2.45 -13.10 -6.84
C ASP A 169 -3.59 -12.16 -6.46
N TRP A 170 -4.37 -11.72 -7.45
CA TRP A 170 -5.42 -10.71 -7.30
C TRP A 170 -6.69 -11.33 -6.70
N ARG A 171 -7.08 -10.88 -5.51
CA ARG A 171 -8.22 -11.40 -4.74
C ARG A 171 -9.27 -10.33 -4.53
N ILE A 172 -10.43 -10.51 -5.14
CA ILE A 172 -11.56 -9.60 -4.97
C ILE A 172 -12.16 -9.76 -3.58
N ILE A 173 -12.32 -8.64 -2.87
CA ILE A 173 -13.07 -8.55 -1.62
C ILE A 173 -14.39 -7.82 -1.84
N GLU A 174 -15.41 -8.22 -1.07
CA GLU A 174 -16.71 -7.57 -1.10
C GLU A 174 -16.68 -6.23 -0.36
N GLU A 175 -17.38 -5.23 -0.90
CA GLU A 175 -17.54 -3.91 -0.30
C GLU A 175 -18.74 -3.89 0.66
N ASN A 176 -18.73 -4.75 1.69
CA ASN A 176 -19.75 -4.71 2.73
C ASN A 176 -19.17 -5.08 4.10
N CYS A 177 -19.78 -4.57 5.17
CA CYS A 177 -19.32 -4.78 6.53
C CYS A 177 -19.75 -6.12 7.15
N GLU A 178 -20.47 -6.96 6.41
CA GLU A 178 -20.97 -8.26 6.87
C GLU A 178 -19.99 -9.38 6.50
N THR A 179 -19.31 -9.24 5.36
CA THR A 179 -18.35 -10.21 4.83
C THR A 179 -16.93 -9.83 5.23
N SER A 180 -16.35 -10.60 6.17
CA SER A 180 -14.93 -10.51 6.48
C SER A 180 -14.08 -11.30 5.48
N PHE A 181 -12.81 -10.94 5.34
CA PHE A 181 -11.80 -11.74 4.65
C PHE A 181 -10.58 -11.97 5.55
N VAL A 182 -9.71 -12.92 5.17
CA VAL A 182 -8.49 -13.24 5.91
C VAL A 182 -7.28 -12.98 5.01
N ALA A 183 -6.34 -12.19 5.52
CA ALA A 183 -5.05 -11.95 4.90
C ALA A 183 -3.94 -12.33 5.89
N SER A 184 -3.07 -13.25 5.48
CA SER A 184 -1.94 -13.75 6.28
C SER A 184 -2.29 -14.16 7.73
N GLY A 185 -3.47 -14.77 7.90
CA GLY A 185 -3.97 -15.27 9.18
C GLY A 185 -4.72 -14.25 10.04
N LEU A 186 -4.79 -12.98 9.62
CA LEU A 186 -5.53 -11.92 10.31
C LEU A 186 -6.86 -11.66 9.62
N GLN A 187 -7.94 -11.54 10.42
CA GLN A 187 -9.29 -11.25 9.92
C GLN A 187 -9.50 -9.75 9.76
N PHE A 188 -9.98 -9.35 8.58
CA PHE A 188 -10.32 -7.99 8.22
C PHE A 188 -11.80 -7.87 7.91
N ILE A 189 -12.42 -6.79 8.39
CA ILE A 189 -13.78 -6.40 8.01
C ILE A 189 -13.67 -5.13 7.17
N PRO A 190 -14.07 -5.17 5.89
CA PRO A 190 -14.10 -3.99 5.06
C PRO A 190 -15.27 -3.09 5.48
N LEU A 191 -15.00 -1.82 5.69
CA LEU A 191 -15.99 -0.79 5.99
C LEU A 191 -16.08 0.13 4.78
N PRO A 192 -17.17 0.08 3.99
CA PRO A 192 -17.34 0.97 2.86
C PRO A 192 -17.43 2.43 3.33
N VAL A 193 -16.59 3.28 2.76
CA VAL A 193 -16.56 4.71 3.02
C VAL A 193 -16.76 5.46 1.71
N ILE A 194 -17.60 6.49 1.73
CA ILE A 194 -17.79 7.41 0.60
C ILE A 194 -16.73 8.51 0.71
N LEU A 195 -15.78 8.59 -0.22
CA LEU A 195 -14.86 9.72 -0.34
C LEU A 195 -15.27 10.61 -1.54
N ALA A 196 -15.34 11.92 -1.28
CA ALA A 196 -15.60 13.04 -2.21
C ALA A 196 -16.19 12.71 -3.60
N ARG A 197 -17.48 13.02 -3.75
CA ARG A 197 -18.32 12.86 -4.94
C ARG A 197 -17.84 13.76 -6.09
N SER A 198 -17.33 13.19 -7.18
CA SER A 198 -17.18 13.91 -8.45
C SER A 198 -18.56 14.02 -9.13
N PHE A 199 -19.29 15.10 -8.90
CA PHE A 199 -20.49 15.37 -9.70
C PHE A 199 -20.08 15.88 -11.09
N LEU A 200 -20.14 15.03 -12.11
CA LEU A 200 -20.29 15.52 -13.47
C LEU A 200 -21.73 16.00 -13.64
N VAL A 201 -21.95 17.31 -13.54
CA VAL A 201 -23.22 17.93 -13.97
C VAL A 201 -23.27 17.88 -15.49
N ARG A 202 -23.64 16.72 -16.05
CA ARG A 202 -24.14 16.61 -17.43
C ARG A 202 -25.48 15.89 -17.37
N HIS A 203 -26.53 16.72 -17.46
CA HIS A 203 -27.95 16.38 -17.54
C HIS A 203 -28.71 16.07 -16.24
N LYS A 204 -30.01 16.34 -16.34
CA LYS A 204 -30.99 16.75 -15.31
C LYS A 204 -31.38 15.69 -14.28
N TYR A 205 -30.62 14.61 -14.14
CA TYR A 205 -30.87 13.54 -13.19
C TYR A 205 -29.54 13.07 -12.60
N PRO A 206 -29.33 13.12 -11.27
CA PRO A 206 -28.13 12.59 -10.67
C PRO A 206 -28.16 11.07 -10.76
N ILE A 207 -27.49 10.50 -11.77
CA ILE A 207 -27.09 9.10 -11.74
C ILE A 207 -25.96 9.02 -10.72
N PRO A 208 -26.06 8.20 -9.65
CA PRO A 208 -24.95 7.99 -8.75
C PRO A 208 -23.86 7.21 -9.49
N CYS A 209 -22.87 7.91 -10.03
CA CYS A 209 -21.57 7.30 -10.31
C CYS A 209 -20.88 7.05 -8.97
N LEU A 210 -20.87 5.80 -8.50
CA LEU A 210 -19.96 5.32 -7.46
C LEU A 210 -18.54 5.39 -8.03
N SER A 211 -17.90 6.56 -7.97
CA SER A 211 -16.60 6.77 -8.63
C SER A 211 -15.39 6.53 -7.73
N SER A 212 -15.58 6.19 -6.46
CA SER A 212 -14.49 5.74 -5.58
C SER A 212 -15.08 5.00 -4.38
N SER A 213 -14.88 3.70 -4.32
CA SER A 213 -15.16 2.93 -3.11
C SER A 213 -13.89 2.86 -2.28
N PHE A 214 -13.92 3.47 -1.10
CA PHE A 214 -12.84 3.37 -0.13
C PHE A 214 -13.19 2.30 0.89
N ILE A 215 -12.22 1.45 1.21
CA ILE A 215 -12.36 0.51 2.33
C ILE A 215 -11.53 1.00 3.50
N LEU A 216 -12.20 1.29 4.61
CA LEU A 216 -11.57 1.34 5.92
C LEU A 216 -11.55 -0.08 6.49
N LEU A 217 -10.48 -0.48 7.16
CA LEU A 217 -10.34 -1.85 7.68
C LEU A 217 -10.53 -1.87 9.19
N PHE A 218 -11.46 -2.70 9.67
CA PHE A 218 -11.54 -3.04 11.09
C PHE A 218 -10.84 -4.37 11.36
N LEU A 219 -9.94 -4.35 12.35
CA LEU A 219 -9.17 -5.50 12.79
C LEU A 219 -9.87 -6.19 13.96
N LYS A 220 -10.25 -7.45 13.79
CA LYS A 220 -10.80 -8.26 14.87
C LYS A 220 -9.71 -9.19 15.40
N CYS A 221 -9.04 -8.78 16.48
CA CYS A 221 -8.20 -9.68 17.27
C CYS A 221 -9.12 -10.59 18.10
N ARG A 222 -8.93 -11.91 18.02
CA ARG A 222 -9.60 -12.86 18.91
C ARG A 222 -8.88 -12.95 20.25
#